data_AF-A0A0B8P996-F1
#
_entry.id   AF-A0A0B8P996-F1
#
_cell.length_a   1.000
_cell.length_b   1.000
_cell.length_c   1.000
_cell.angle_alpha   90.00
_cell.angle_beta   90.00
_cell.angle_gamma   90.00
#
_symmetry.space_group_name_H-M   'P 1'
#
loop_
_entity.id
_entity.type
_entity.pdbx_description
1 polymer ?
#
loop_
_entity_poly.entity_id
_entity_poly.type
_entity_poly.pdbx_seq_one_letter_code
_entity_poly.pdbx_strand_id
1 'polypeptide(L)'
;MDWEALTELQNRLSGHSSVLLVSAAPIFGVKLIEVIQRIVTACGHPLAVDAEYWMAHPGTAQGILNVFRHRKTPQNFVVLSGDVHYSFVYDVELRGRHNSPEIWQICSSGLRNSFPEPLLGIMDKLNRWLYSPRSPLNWFTKRRLMRITPRKPMGAPSGRRLLNHSGIGLVQLDEEGRPTR
;
A
#
# COMPACT_ATOMS: atom_id res chain seq x y z
N MET A 1 -5.78 -6.85 13.36
CA MET A 1 -7.06 -6.11 13.38
C MET A 1 -8.20 -7.09 13.13
N ASP A 2 -9.15 -7.13 14.04
CA ASP A 2 -10.33 -8.01 14.02
C ASP A 2 -11.49 -7.41 13.19
N TRP A 3 -12.60 -8.13 13.13
CA TRP A 3 -13.80 -7.72 12.37
C TRP A 3 -14.57 -6.58 13.05
N GLU A 4 -14.49 -6.48 14.37
CA GLU A 4 -15.12 -5.40 15.14
C GLU A 4 -14.48 -4.05 14.81
N ALA A 5 -13.14 -3.98 14.83
CA ALA A 5 -12.41 -2.78 14.46
C ALA A 5 -12.66 -2.35 12.99
N LEU A 6 -12.84 -3.32 12.08
CA LEU A 6 -13.23 -3.03 10.69
C LEU A 6 -14.63 -2.41 10.58
N THR A 7 -15.56 -2.92 11.38
CA THR A 7 -16.95 -2.43 11.39
C THR A 7 -17.01 -1.03 12.00
N GLU A 8 -16.26 -0.80 13.08
CA GLU A 8 -16.11 0.53 13.66
C GLU A 8 -15.49 1.51 12.66
N LEU A 9 -14.45 1.11 11.93
CA LEU A 9 -13.87 1.92 10.87
C LEU A 9 -14.91 2.28 9.80
N GLN A 10 -15.72 1.32 9.33
CA GLN A 10 -16.77 1.60 8.34
C GLN A 10 -17.80 2.62 8.85
N ASN A 11 -18.19 2.51 10.12
CA ASN A 11 -19.11 3.44 10.73
C ASN A 11 -18.51 4.86 10.82
N ARG A 12 -17.24 4.97 11.25
CA ARG A 12 -16.53 6.27 11.32
C ARG A 12 -16.34 6.93 9.95
N LEU A 13 -16.17 6.13 8.89
CA LEU A 13 -16.02 6.63 7.53
C LEU A 13 -17.32 7.14 6.92
N SER A 14 -18.48 6.74 7.46
CA SER A 14 -19.77 7.12 6.90
C SER A 14 -20.01 8.62 7.03
N GLY A 15 -20.51 9.25 5.96
CA GLY A 15 -20.83 10.69 5.94
C GLY A 15 -19.66 11.64 5.70
N HIS A 16 -18.43 11.12 5.58
CA HIS A 16 -17.25 11.93 5.29
C HIS A 16 -16.92 11.91 3.79
N SER A 17 -16.48 13.04 3.22
CA SER A 17 -16.06 13.16 1.81
C SER A 17 -14.62 12.69 1.59
N SER A 18 -13.76 12.90 2.60
CA SER A 18 -12.33 12.57 2.59
C SER A 18 -11.89 11.98 3.93
N VAL A 19 -10.86 11.15 3.92
CA VAL A 19 -10.27 10.59 5.15
C VAL A 19 -8.75 10.45 5.06
N LEU A 20 -8.09 10.77 6.18
CA LEU A 20 -6.70 10.42 6.44
C LEU A 20 -6.68 9.17 7.35
N LEU A 21 -6.28 8.03 6.79
CA LEU A 21 -6.11 6.78 7.52
C LEU A 21 -4.63 6.61 7.90
N VAL A 22 -4.35 6.31 9.17
CA VAL A 22 -3.00 5.96 9.62
C VAL A 22 -2.96 4.46 9.91
N SER A 23 -1.99 3.77 9.32
CA SER A 23 -1.74 2.35 9.57
C SER A 23 -0.26 2.10 9.80
N ALA A 24 0.11 1.16 10.66
CA ALA A 24 1.51 0.82 10.90
C ALA A 24 2.16 0.29 9.61
N ALA A 25 1.78 -0.91 9.18
CA ALA A 25 2.21 -1.50 7.92
C ALA A 25 1.35 -1.01 6.73
N PRO A 26 1.92 -0.95 5.51
CA PRO A 26 1.20 -0.52 4.32
C PRO A 26 0.08 -1.50 3.92
N ILE A 27 -1.11 -0.97 3.63
CA ILE A 27 -2.24 -1.76 3.13
C ILE A 27 -1.93 -2.27 1.71
N PHE A 28 -1.34 -1.40 0.89
CA PHE A 28 -0.86 -1.67 -0.46
C PHE A 28 0.67 -1.75 -0.49
N GLY A 29 1.23 -2.82 0.08
CA GLY A 29 2.66 -3.11 0.05
C GLY A 29 3.21 -3.54 -1.32
N VAL A 30 4.54 -3.61 -1.41
CA VAL A 30 5.26 -4.12 -2.60
C VAL A 30 4.95 -5.60 -2.79
N LYS A 31 4.25 -5.94 -3.88
CA LYS A 31 3.66 -7.27 -4.05
C LYS A 31 4.70 -8.39 -4.08
N LEU A 32 5.85 -8.17 -4.73
CA LEU A 32 6.93 -9.16 -4.76
C LEU A 32 7.48 -9.45 -3.36
N ILE A 33 7.65 -8.42 -2.52
CA ILE A 33 8.15 -8.58 -1.15
C ILE A 33 7.15 -9.42 -0.34
N GLU A 34 5.85 -9.15 -0.45
CA GLU A 34 4.80 -9.96 0.19
C GLU A 34 4.84 -11.44 -0.24
N VAL A 35 5.10 -11.71 -1.52
CA VAL A 35 5.20 -13.08 -2.04
C VAL A 35 6.41 -13.79 -1.46
N ILE A 36 7.56 -13.13 -1.41
CA ILE A 36 8.78 -13.68 -0.81
C ILE A 36 8.56 -13.94 0.68
N GLN A 37 7.98 -12.99 1.41
CA GLN A 37 7.63 -13.18 2.83
C GLN A 37 6.72 -14.39 3.01
N ARG A 38 5.68 -14.53 2.19
CA ARG A 38 4.78 -15.69 2.22
C ARG A 38 5.50 -17.02 1.99
N ILE A 39 6.43 -17.07 1.03
CA ILE A 39 7.23 -18.27 0.75
C ILE A 39 8.12 -18.61 1.95
N VAL A 40 8.83 -17.63 2.50
CA VAL A 40 9.71 -17.82 3.67
C VAL A 40 8.92 -18.30 4.89
N THR A 41 7.75 -17.71 5.15
CA THR A 41 6.83 -18.17 6.19
C THR A 41 6.37 -19.62 5.95
N ALA A 42 6.01 -19.97 4.71
CA ALA A 42 5.59 -21.33 4.36
C ALA A 42 6.72 -22.36 4.51
N CYS A 43 7.98 -21.94 4.32
CA CYS A 43 9.17 -22.76 4.56
C CYS A 43 9.55 -22.89 6.05
N GLY A 44 8.76 -22.35 6.98
CA GLY A 44 9.00 -22.53 8.42
C GLY A 44 9.92 -21.50 9.06
N HIS A 45 10.22 -20.38 8.38
CA HIS A 45 11.01 -19.29 8.93
C HIS A 45 10.21 -17.99 9.10
N PRO A 46 9.06 -18.00 9.82
CA PRO A 46 8.24 -16.82 10.00
C PRO A 46 8.95 -15.69 10.74
N LEU A 47 9.93 -15.98 11.60
CA LEU A 47 10.69 -14.95 12.33
C LEU A 47 11.75 -14.25 11.48
N ALA A 48 12.11 -14.83 10.32
CA ALA A 48 13.07 -14.22 9.40
C ALA A 48 12.46 -13.09 8.57
N VAL A 49 11.13 -13.01 8.53
CA VAL A 49 10.39 -12.02 7.76
C VAL A 49 9.30 -11.41 8.63
N ASP A 50 9.18 -10.11 8.62
CA ASP A 50 8.04 -9.47 9.25
C ASP A 50 6.75 -9.81 8.45
N ALA A 51 5.95 -10.73 8.97
CA ALA A 51 4.73 -11.24 8.35
C ALA A 51 3.48 -10.43 8.74
N GLU A 52 3.64 -9.23 9.32
CA GLU A 52 2.54 -8.40 9.83
C GLU A 52 1.82 -7.57 8.75
N TYR A 53 2.08 -7.85 7.46
CA TYR A 53 1.42 -7.14 6.38
C TYR A 53 -0.07 -7.51 6.26
N TRP A 54 -0.89 -6.53 5.87
CA TRP A 54 -2.35 -6.67 5.76
C TRP A 54 -2.84 -7.87 4.96
N MET A 55 -2.12 -8.22 3.89
CA MET A 55 -2.50 -9.33 3.01
C MET A 55 -2.19 -10.71 3.58
N ALA A 56 -1.46 -10.82 4.69
CA ALA A 56 -1.20 -12.08 5.37
C ALA A 56 -2.48 -12.65 6.02
N HIS A 57 -3.35 -11.77 6.52
CA HIS A 57 -4.60 -12.14 7.20
C HIS A 57 -5.82 -12.01 6.26
N PRO A 58 -6.42 -13.13 5.77
CA PRO A 58 -7.49 -13.07 4.77
C PRO A 58 -8.72 -12.26 5.19
N GLY A 59 -9.16 -12.40 6.45
CA GLY A 59 -10.33 -11.66 6.96
C GLY A 59 -10.09 -10.15 6.97
N THR A 60 -8.96 -9.71 7.52
CA THR A 60 -8.57 -8.30 7.59
C THR A 60 -8.34 -7.71 6.20
N ALA A 61 -7.66 -8.45 5.31
CA ALA A 61 -7.43 -8.06 3.93
C ALA A 61 -8.73 -7.84 3.17
N GLN A 62 -9.67 -8.80 3.24
CA GLN A 62 -10.93 -8.67 2.53
C GLN A 62 -11.79 -7.55 3.11
N GLY A 63 -11.78 -7.38 4.43
CA GLY A 63 -12.49 -6.32 5.13
C GLY A 63 -12.05 -4.93 4.67
N ILE A 64 -10.75 -4.62 4.74
CA ILE A 64 -10.23 -3.30 4.34
C ILE A 64 -10.44 -3.04 2.84
N LEU A 65 -10.28 -4.05 1.98
CA LEU A 65 -10.54 -3.89 0.55
C LEU A 65 -12.03 -3.67 0.26
N ASN A 66 -12.93 -4.22 1.09
CA ASN A 66 -14.36 -3.98 0.99
C ASN A 66 -14.75 -2.57 1.45
N VAL A 67 -14.08 -2.02 2.47
CA VAL A 67 -14.25 -0.62 2.91
C VAL A 67 -14.02 0.32 1.72
N PHE A 68 -12.89 0.18 1.02
CA PHE A 68 -12.58 1.01 -0.14
C PHE A 68 -13.54 0.83 -1.32
N ARG A 69 -14.29 -0.27 -1.37
CA ARG A 69 -15.25 -0.56 -2.45
C ARG A 69 -16.69 -0.21 -2.10
N HIS A 70 -16.95 0.13 -0.85
CA HIS A 70 -18.29 0.45 -0.39
C HIS A 70 -18.79 1.75 -1.06
N ARG A 71 -20.10 1.88 -1.27
CA ARG A 71 -20.65 3.05 -1.98
C ARG A 71 -20.81 4.29 -1.10
N LYS A 72 -20.91 4.09 0.22
CA LYS A 72 -21.09 5.16 1.21
C LYS A 72 -19.79 5.61 1.86
N THR A 73 -18.65 5.17 1.34
CA THR A 73 -17.34 5.57 1.87
C THR A 73 -16.81 6.81 1.14
N PRO A 74 -15.85 7.54 1.76
CA PRO A 74 -15.27 8.75 1.21
C PRO A 74 -14.78 8.61 -0.23
N GLN A 75 -14.76 9.72 -0.98
CA GLN A 75 -14.17 9.74 -2.33
C GLN A 75 -12.65 9.82 -2.26
N ASN A 76 -12.09 10.48 -1.25
CA ASN A 76 -10.65 10.68 -1.11
C ASN A 76 -10.12 9.93 0.11
N PHE A 77 -9.15 9.05 -0.10
CA PHE A 77 -8.45 8.32 0.96
C PHE A 77 -6.96 8.59 0.91
N VAL A 78 -6.40 9.16 1.97
CA VAL A 78 -4.96 9.23 2.16
C VAL A 78 -4.59 8.24 3.25
N VAL A 79 -3.79 7.22 2.91
CA VAL A 79 -3.27 6.23 3.83
C VAL A 79 -1.81 6.55 4.13
N LEU A 80 -1.52 6.99 5.35
CA LEU A 80 -0.16 7.13 5.85
C LEU A 80 0.26 5.83 6.50
N SER A 81 1.36 5.26 6.00
CA SER A 81 1.94 4.04 6.56
C SER A 81 3.43 4.16 6.79
N GLY A 82 3.94 3.30 7.65
CA GLY A 82 5.35 3.17 7.94
C GLY A 82 5.75 1.71 8.11
N ASP A 83 6.61 1.48 9.10
CA ASP A 83 7.05 0.14 9.52
C ASP A 83 7.68 -0.70 8.40
N VAL A 84 8.32 -0.02 7.45
CA VAL A 84 9.06 -0.61 6.35
C VAL A 84 10.41 0.06 6.22
N HIS A 85 11.36 -0.61 5.58
CA HIS A 85 12.73 -0.14 5.40
C HIS A 85 12.96 0.64 4.10
N TYR A 86 11.89 1.05 3.42
CA TYR A 86 11.94 1.81 2.17
C TYR A 86 10.66 2.64 2.01
N SER A 87 10.76 3.78 1.34
CA SER A 87 9.62 4.69 1.12
C SER A 87 9.04 4.51 -0.28
N PHE A 88 7.72 4.69 -0.42
CA PHE A 88 7.02 4.66 -1.70
C PHE A 88 5.67 5.37 -1.64
N VAL A 89 5.15 5.75 -2.81
CA VAL A 89 3.82 6.32 -2.94
C VAL A 89 3.07 5.60 -4.05
N TYR A 90 1.88 5.09 -3.76
CA TYR A 90 1.00 4.44 -4.73
C TYR A 90 -0.32 5.19 -4.87
N ASP A 91 -0.72 5.38 -6.12
CA ASP A 91 -2.09 5.73 -6.49
C ASP A 91 -2.87 4.43 -6.69
N VAL A 92 -3.99 4.30 -5.99
CA VAL A 92 -4.83 3.12 -6.02
C VAL A 92 -6.25 3.50 -6.44
N GLU A 93 -6.75 2.80 -7.44
CA GLU A 93 -8.07 3.03 -8.03
C GLU A 93 -8.83 1.71 -8.15
N LEU A 94 -10.16 1.77 -8.18
CA LEU A 94 -10.98 0.60 -8.45
C LEU A 94 -11.10 0.36 -9.97
N ARG A 95 -10.86 -0.88 -10.41
CA ARG A 95 -11.04 -1.25 -11.82
C ARG A 95 -12.53 -1.27 -12.19
N GLY A 96 -12.86 -0.73 -13.36
CA GLY A 96 -14.19 -0.88 -13.96
C GLY A 96 -15.31 -0.09 -13.28
N ARG A 97 -14.99 0.92 -12.47
CA ARG A 97 -15.97 1.87 -11.94
C ARG A 97 -15.67 3.29 -12.42
N HIS A 98 -16.66 3.94 -13.00
CA HIS A 98 -16.66 5.39 -13.16
C HIS A 98 -16.97 6.03 -11.79
N ASN A 99 -16.25 7.09 -11.43
CA ASN A 99 -16.35 7.77 -10.12
C ASN A 99 -16.01 6.84 -8.92
N SER A 100 -14.88 6.15 -9.01
CA SER A 100 -14.34 5.36 -7.89
C SER A 100 -13.59 6.25 -6.89
N PRO A 101 -13.53 5.87 -5.60
CA PRO A 101 -12.67 6.57 -4.67
C PRO A 101 -11.21 6.54 -5.12
N GLU A 102 -10.54 7.67 -4.93
CA GLU A 102 -9.10 7.84 -5.12
C GLU A 102 -8.40 7.54 -3.80
N ILE A 103 -7.40 6.65 -3.86
CA ILE A 103 -6.68 6.19 -2.68
C ILE A 103 -5.19 6.42 -2.89
N TRP A 104 -4.58 7.16 -1.97
CA TRP A 104 -3.14 7.42 -1.94
C TRP A 104 -2.51 6.69 -0.78
N GLN A 105 -1.69 5.70 -1.07
CA GLN A 105 -0.86 5.02 -0.06
C GLN A 105 0.50 5.72 -0.03
N ILE A 106 0.77 6.48 1.02
CA ILE A 106 2.04 7.17 1.24
C ILE A 106 2.77 6.42 2.35
N CYS A 107 3.88 5.79 2.00
CA CYS A 107 4.65 4.99 2.92
C CYS A 107 6.03 5.60 3.12
N SER A 108 6.36 5.91 4.38
CA SER A 108 7.66 6.42 4.78
C SER A 108 8.48 5.33 5.43
N SER A 109 9.77 5.27 5.08
CA SER A 109 10.73 4.39 5.75
C SER A 109 10.98 4.82 7.19
N GLY A 110 11.44 3.87 8.02
CA GLY A 110 11.91 4.17 9.36
C GLY A 110 13.12 5.11 9.42
N LEU A 111 13.32 5.73 10.58
CA LEU A 111 14.36 6.75 10.83
C LEU A 111 15.79 6.19 10.95
N ARG A 112 15.94 4.89 11.24
CA ARG A 112 17.25 4.28 11.57
C ARG A 112 17.58 3.02 10.78
N ASN A 113 16.75 2.64 9.82
CA ASN A 113 16.91 1.34 9.16
C ASN A 113 16.59 1.43 7.67
N SER A 114 17.54 0.98 6.86
CA SER A 114 17.48 0.99 5.39
C SER A 114 17.61 -0.43 4.87
N PHE A 115 16.88 -0.75 3.81
CA PHE A 115 16.98 -2.07 3.19
C PHE A 115 18.34 -2.22 2.46
N PRO A 116 18.95 -3.41 2.37
CA PRO A 116 20.17 -3.60 1.58
C PRO A 116 19.98 -3.14 0.13
N GLU A 117 20.74 -2.13 -0.30
CA GLU A 117 20.47 -1.39 -1.55
C GLU A 117 20.47 -2.27 -2.83
N PRO A 118 21.41 -3.21 -3.02
CA PRO A 118 21.42 -4.07 -4.20
C PRO A 118 20.16 -4.94 -4.28
N LEU A 119 19.73 -5.48 -3.14
CA LEU A 119 18.56 -6.34 -3.06
C LEU A 119 17.28 -5.54 -3.32
N LEU A 120 17.14 -4.34 -2.73
CA LEU A 120 15.97 -3.49 -2.99
C LEU A 120 15.88 -3.10 -4.46
N GLY A 121 17.01 -2.76 -5.10
CA GLY A 121 17.05 -2.43 -6.52
C GLY A 121 16.58 -3.58 -7.41
N ILE A 122 17.02 -4.81 -7.11
CA ILE A 122 16.57 -6.03 -7.81
C ILE A 122 15.07 -6.24 -7.57
N MET A 123 14.62 -6.16 -6.31
CA MET A 123 13.21 -6.33 -5.95
C MET A 123 12.30 -5.31 -6.62
N ASP A 124 12.70 -4.04 -6.68
CA ASP A 124 11.93 -2.98 -7.36
C ASP A 124 11.81 -3.29 -8.87
N LYS A 125 12.92 -3.68 -9.51
CA LYS A 125 12.95 -4.00 -10.93
C LYS A 125 12.09 -5.22 -11.27
N LEU A 126 12.18 -6.28 -10.47
CA LEU A 126 11.38 -7.49 -10.63
C LEU A 126 9.90 -7.22 -10.33
N ASN A 127 9.60 -6.48 -9.26
CA ASN A 127 8.22 -6.12 -8.91
C ASN A 127 7.58 -5.29 -10.01
N ARG A 128 8.31 -4.35 -10.61
CA ARG A 128 7.82 -3.56 -11.74
C ARG A 128 7.51 -4.43 -12.95
N TRP A 129 8.31 -5.45 -13.23
CA TRP A 129 8.06 -6.36 -14.36
C TRP A 129 6.87 -7.29 -14.08
N LEU A 130 6.88 -7.97 -12.93
CA LEU A 130 5.87 -8.96 -12.52
C LEU A 130 4.53 -8.33 -12.18
N TYR A 131 4.51 -7.18 -11.52
CA TYR A 131 3.32 -6.56 -10.94
C TYR A 131 3.11 -5.13 -11.44
N SER A 132 3.50 -4.85 -12.69
CA SER A 132 3.09 -3.61 -13.36
C SER A 132 1.55 -3.46 -13.30
N PRO A 133 0.99 -2.23 -13.37
CA PRO A 133 -0.46 -2.03 -13.30
C PRO A 133 -1.27 -2.85 -14.32
N ARG A 134 -0.66 -3.14 -15.49
CA ARG A 134 -1.27 -3.93 -16.57
C ARG A 134 -0.89 -5.42 -16.55
N SER A 135 -0.09 -5.86 -15.57
CA SER A 135 0.34 -7.25 -15.49
C SER A 135 -0.84 -8.20 -15.27
N PRO A 136 -0.90 -9.33 -16.01
CA PRO A 136 -1.90 -10.37 -15.79
C PRO A 136 -1.74 -11.05 -14.42
N LEU A 137 -0.53 -11.05 -13.84
CA LEU A 137 -0.28 -11.65 -12.52
C LEU A 137 -1.13 -11.01 -11.41
N ASN A 138 -1.55 -9.76 -11.60
CA ASN A 138 -2.42 -9.07 -10.65
C ASN A 138 -3.79 -9.76 -10.48
N TRP A 139 -4.24 -10.55 -11.47
CA TRP A 139 -5.52 -11.26 -11.40
C TRP A 139 -5.52 -12.36 -10.33
N PHE A 140 -4.35 -12.93 -10.03
CA PHE A 140 -4.17 -13.93 -8.98
C PHE A 140 -3.99 -13.31 -7.58
N THR A 141 -3.98 -11.98 -7.48
CA THR A 141 -3.81 -11.31 -6.18
C THR A 141 -5.15 -11.00 -5.52
N LYS A 142 -5.15 -10.87 -4.19
CA LYS A 142 -6.31 -10.37 -3.42
C LYS A 142 -6.77 -8.97 -3.89
N ARG A 143 -5.86 -8.21 -4.52
CA ARG A 143 -6.07 -6.83 -4.99
C ARG A 143 -6.50 -6.75 -6.46
N ARG A 144 -6.91 -7.85 -7.10
CA ARG A 144 -7.24 -7.93 -8.53
C ARG A 144 -8.28 -6.92 -9.05
N LEU A 145 -9.15 -6.42 -8.16
CA LEU A 145 -10.17 -5.41 -8.49
C LEU A 145 -9.65 -3.98 -8.41
N MET A 146 -8.36 -3.80 -8.12
CA MET A 146 -7.72 -2.50 -7.97
C MET A 146 -6.59 -2.34 -8.98
N ARG A 147 -6.34 -1.11 -9.39
CA ARG A 147 -5.20 -0.69 -10.18
C ARG A 147 -4.28 0.07 -9.24
N ILE A 148 -3.06 -0.43 -9.07
CA ILE A 148 -2.05 0.15 -8.17
C ILE A 148 -0.96 0.71 -9.07
N THR A 149 -0.80 2.03 -9.06
CA THR A 149 0.15 2.75 -9.91
C THR A 149 1.23 3.36 -9.03
N PRO A 150 2.50 2.94 -9.18
CA PRO A 150 3.58 3.49 -8.36
C PRO A 150 4.06 4.84 -8.89
N ARG A 151 4.14 5.84 -8.02
CA ARG A 151 4.75 7.14 -8.33
C ARG A 151 6.27 7.02 -8.35
N LYS A 152 6.92 7.81 -9.22
CA LYS A 152 8.39 7.88 -9.30
C LYS A 152 8.88 8.96 -8.32
N PRO A 153 9.80 8.63 -7.38
CA PRO A 153 10.45 9.65 -6.56
C PRO A 153 11.26 10.63 -7.41
N MET A 154 11.23 11.91 -7.06
CA MET A 154 12.07 12.92 -7.72
C MET A 154 13.55 12.63 -7.47
N GLY A 155 14.40 12.88 -8.47
CA GLY A 155 15.85 12.62 -8.39
C GLY A 155 16.26 11.15 -8.45
N ALA A 156 15.32 10.20 -8.41
CA ALA A 156 15.66 8.78 -8.50
C ALA A 156 15.99 8.34 -9.95
N PRO A 157 16.90 7.36 -10.14
CA PRO A 157 17.23 6.79 -11.44
C PRO A 157 15.99 6.35 -12.23
N SER A 158 16.11 6.31 -13.56
CA SER A 158 14.98 5.93 -14.43
C SER A 158 14.40 4.59 -14.02
N GLY A 159 13.10 4.60 -13.74
CA GLY A 159 12.35 3.41 -13.40
C GLY A 159 12.40 2.95 -11.93
N ARG A 160 13.20 3.57 -11.06
CA ARG A 160 13.17 3.30 -9.60
C ARG A 160 11.84 3.83 -9.02
N ARG A 161 11.18 3.04 -8.17
CA ARG A 161 9.91 3.40 -7.50
C ARG A 161 9.99 3.34 -5.98
N LEU A 162 10.98 2.63 -5.44
CA LEU A 162 11.25 2.55 -4.01
C LEU A 162 12.45 3.43 -3.64
N LEU A 163 12.29 4.27 -2.63
CA LEU A 163 13.33 5.13 -2.10
C LEU A 163 13.94 4.47 -0.85
N ASN A 164 15.25 4.22 -0.89
CA ASN A 164 15.99 3.60 0.21
C ASN A 164 16.76 4.64 1.01
N HIS A 165 16.03 5.52 1.69
CA HIS A 165 16.66 6.59 2.48
C HIS A 165 15.79 6.88 3.68
N SER A 166 16.40 6.92 4.87
CA SER A 166 15.71 7.34 6.10
C SER A 166 15.42 8.84 6.06
N GLY A 167 14.22 9.23 6.47
CA GLY A 167 13.84 10.64 6.47
C GLY A 167 12.44 10.86 7.01
N ILE A 168 12.10 12.13 7.18
CA ILE A 168 10.74 12.57 7.52
C ILE A 168 10.17 13.23 6.27
N GLY A 169 9.06 12.69 5.77
CA GLY A 169 8.29 13.30 4.69
C GLY A 169 7.27 14.30 5.23
N LEU A 170 7.03 15.37 4.48
CA LEU A 170 5.90 16.27 4.69
C LEU A 170 4.88 15.98 3.59
N VAL A 171 3.63 15.76 3.98
CA VAL A 171 2.50 15.65 3.05
C VAL A 171 1.59 16.85 3.25
N GLN A 172 1.23 17.54 2.17
CA GLN A 172 0.25 18.61 2.19
C GLN A 172 -1.03 18.15 1.49
N LEU A 173 -2.17 18.39 2.12
CA LEU A 173 -3.49 18.08 1.59
C LEU A 173 -4.19 19.37 1.16
N ASP A 174 -4.96 19.31 0.08
CA ASP A 174 -5.88 20.38 -0.31
C ASP A 174 -7.17 20.37 0.54
N GLU A 175 -8.08 21.30 0.25
CA GLU A 175 -9.36 21.45 0.95
C GLU A 175 -10.27 20.21 0.78
N GLU A 176 -10.10 19.45 -0.30
CA GLU A 176 -10.81 18.20 -0.54
C GLU A 176 -10.10 16.96 0.03
N GLY A 177 -8.96 17.15 0.71
CA GLY A 177 -8.19 16.08 1.34
C GLY A 177 -7.30 15.27 0.38
N ARG A 178 -7.01 15.79 -0.82
CA ARG A 178 -6.11 15.17 -1.80
C ARG A 178 -4.67 15.62 -1.58
N PRO A 179 -3.67 14.74 -1.76
CA PRO A 179 -2.27 15.10 -1.58
C PRO A 179 -1.75 15.95 -2.74
N THR A 180 -1.24 17.14 -2.43
CA THR A 180 -0.68 18.10 -3.39
C THR A 180 0.85 18.14 -3.37
N ARG A 181 1.47 17.83 -2.22
CA ARG A 181 2.92 17.81 -2.04
C ARG A 181 3.34 16.70 -1.08
#